data_AF-A0A938MLX8-F1
#
_entry.id   AF-A0A938MLX8-F1
#
_cell.length_a   1.000
_cell.length_b   1.000
_cell.length_c   1.000
_cell.angle_alpha   90.00
_cell.angle_beta   90.00
_cell.angle_gamma   90.00
#
_symmetry.space_group_name_H-M   'P 1'
#
loop_
_entity.id
_entity.type
_entity.pdbx_description
1 polymer ?
#
loop_
_entity_poly.entity_id
_entity_poly.type
_entity_poly.pdbx_seq_one_letter_code
_entity_poly.pdbx_strand_id
1 'polypeptide(L)'
;MGSMKASVRRLYVRRAGEKSWDRRVKAVEDIWRTIRAQVQALKLDYSRVRLYQDGLPNCGHEPEIVKGLAQSGSQNHQLLQELMEKGATVMGTESPE
;
A
#
# COMPACT_ATOMS: atom_id res chain seq x y z
N MET A 1 6.44 -11.73 5.33
CA MET A 1 6.12 -10.49 6.10
C MET A 1 5.13 -10.68 7.27
N GLY A 2 4.43 -11.82 7.42
CA GLY A 2 3.47 -12.02 8.53
C GLY A 2 4.08 -12.13 9.94
N SER A 3 5.27 -12.73 10.07
CA SER A 3 5.96 -12.89 11.36
C SER A 3 6.41 -11.56 11.97
N MET A 4 6.83 -10.60 11.14
CA MET A 4 7.25 -9.27 11.58
C MET A 4 6.06 -8.44 12.08
N LYS A 5 4.91 -8.45 11.37
CA LYS A 5 3.67 -7.83 11.85
C LYS A 5 3.24 -8.35 13.22
N ALA A 6 3.32 -9.67 13.43
CA ALA A 6 2.98 -10.28 14.72
C ALA A 6 3.94 -9.86 15.84
N SER A 7 5.25 -9.80 15.57
CA SER A 7 6.24 -9.34 16.53
C SER A 7 6.05 -7.86 16.90
N VAL A 8 5.80 -6.99 15.91
CA VAL A 8 5.51 -5.57 16.13
C VAL A 8 4.27 -5.39 16.99
N ARG A 9 3.18 -6.11 16.69
CA ARG A 9 1.96 -6.08 17.50
C ARG A 9 2.25 -6.49 18.95
N ARG A 10 2.92 -7.64 19.17
CA ARG A 10 3.23 -8.14 20.52
C ARG A 10 4.02 -7.12 21.34
N LEU A 11 5.06 -6.53 20.75
CA LEU A 11 5.88 -5.51 21.41
C LEU A 11 5.06 -4.25 21.75
N TYR A 12 4.23 -3.79 20.81
CA TYR A 12 3.39 -2.62 21.02
C TYR A 12 2.34 -2.85 22.10
N VAL A 13 1.61 -3.96 22.03
CA VAL A 13 0.59 -4.34 23.02
C VAL A 13 1.20 -4.49 24.40
N ARG A 14 2.39 -5.11 24.53
CA ARG A 14 3.09 -5.21 25.81
C ARG A 14 3.39 -3.84 26.43
N ARG A 15 3.69 -2.83 25.62
CA ARG A 15 4.05 -1.48 26.09
C ARG A 15 2.83 -0.57 26.32
N ALA A 16 1.83 -0.63 25.45
CA ALA A 16 0.76 0.37 25.36
C ALA A 16 -0.66 -0.21 25.52
N GLY A 17 -0.80 -1.53 25.59
CA GLY A 17 -2.08 -2.24 25.72
C GLY A 17 -2.85 -2.43 24.41
N GLU A 18 -3.81 -3.35 24.43
CA GLU A 18 -4.64 -3.72 23.27
C GLU A 18 -5.47 -2.55 22.74
N LYS A 19 -6.11 -1.76 23.62
CA LYS A 19 -6.90 -0.59 23.20
C LYS A 19 -6.09 0.44 22.42
N SER A 20 -4.81 0.61 22.74
CA SER A 20 -3.92 1.54 22.03
C SER A 20 -3.51 0.97 20.68
N TRP A 21 -3.33 -0.34 20.59
CA TRP A 21 -3.10 -1.04 19.33
C TRP A 21 -4.29 -0.88 18.38
N ASP A 22 -5.51 -1.12 18.85
CA ASP A 22 -6.72 -0.98 18.04
C ASP A 22 -6.90 0.46 17.52
N ARG A 23 -6.66 1.46 18.38
CA ARG A 23 -6.67 2.87 17.95
C ARG A 23 -5.62 3.15 16.88
N ARG A 24 -4.42 2.58 17.01
CA ARG A 24 -3.35 2.74 16.00
C ARG A 24 -3.74 2.10 14.67
N VAL A 25 -4.29 0.88 14.69
CA VAL A 25 -4.76 0.20 13.47
C VAL A 25 -5.83 1.06 12.78
N LYS A 26 -6.83 1.51 13.54
CA LYS A 26 -7.90 2.37 13.02
C LYS A 26 -7.36 3.68 12.45
N ALA A 27 -6.41 4.33 13.12
CA ALA A 27 -5.80 5.56 12.60
C ALA A 27 -5.07 5.34 11.27
N VAL A 28 -4.37 4.22 11.11
CA VAL A 28 -3.71 3.86 9.83
C VAL A 28 -4.76 3.59 8.74
N GLU A 29 -5.84 2.88 9.06
CA GLU A 29 -6.95 2.66 8.12
C GLU A 29 -7.60 3.97 7.69
N ASP A 30 -7.82 4.90 8.62
CA ASP A 30 -8.38 6.23 8.37
C ASP A 30 -7.48 7.07 7.46
N ILE A 31 -6.15 7.01 7.66
CA ILE A 31 -5.17 7.66 6.79
C ILE A 31 -5.29 7.11 5.37
N TRP A 32 -5.27 5.79 5.19
CA TRP A 32 -5.35 5.19 3.85
C TRP A 32 -6.69 5.47 3.16
N ARG A 33 -7.80 5.48 3.90
CA ARG A 33 -9.10 5.90 3.37
C ARG A 33 -9.06 7.35 2.88
N THR A 34 -8.44 8.24 3.65
CA THR A 34 -8.34 9.66 3.30
C THR A 34 -7.46 9.87 2.07
N ILE A 35 -6.28 9.23 2.02
CA ILE A 35 -5.38 9.29 0.86
C ILE A 35 -6.10 8.80 -0.40
N ARG A 36 -6.79 7.66 -0.33
CA ARG A 36 -7.57 7.11 -1.44
C ARG A 36 -8.61 8.10 -1.95
N ALA A 37 -9.40 8.70 -1.05
CA ALA A 37 -10.41 9.69 -1.42
C ALA A 37 -9.79 10.92 -2.10
N GLN A 38 -8.68 11.43 -1.57
CA GLN A 38 -8.00 12.60 -2.16
C GLN A 38 -7.42 12.28 -3.55
N VAL A 39 -6.76 11.14 -3.70
CA VAL A 39 -6.20 10.72 -5.01
C VAL A 39 -7.32 10.54 -6.04
N GLN A 40 -8.44 9.91 -5.67
CA GLN A 40 -9.58 9.73 -6.57
C GLN A 40 -10.27 11.06 -6.93
N ALA A 41 -10.18 12.06 -6.07
CA ALA A 41 -10.68 13.41 -6.36
C ALA A 41 -9.76 14.20 -7.31
N LEU A 42 -8.50 13.78 -7.49
CA LEU A 42 -7.64 14.32 -8.53
C LEU A 42 -8.23 13.89 -9.88
N LYS A 43 -8.70 14.87 -10.66
CA LYS A 43 -9.26 14.67 -12.01
C LYS A 43 -8.13 14.44 -13.02
N LEU A 44 -7.37 13.36 -12.84
CA LEU A 44 -6.23 13.00 -13.67
C LEU A 44 -6.68 12.14 -14.84
N ASP A 45 -6.01 12.32 -15.98
CA ASP A 45 -6.02 11.34 -17.07
C ASP A 45 -5.09 10.19 -16.70
N TYR A 46 -5.67 9.12 -16.16
CA TYR A 46 -4.92 7.98 -15.66
C TYR A 46 -4.10 7.27 -16.75
N SER A 47 -4.46 7.35 -18.02
CA SER A 47 -3.66 6.78 -19.12
C SER A 47 -2.25 7.36 -19.23
N ARG A 48 -2.04 8.54 -18.64
CA ARG A 48 -0.76 9.26 -18.62
C ARG A 48 -0.09 9.26 -17.25
N VAL A 49 -0.75 8.69 -16.24
CA VAL A 49 -0.24 8.64 -14.86
C VAL A 49 0.74 7.49 -14.71
N ARG A 50 1.89 7.80 -14.11
CA ARG A 50 2.88 6.81 -13.68
C ARG A 50 2.87 6.73 -12.16
N LEU A 51 2.77 5.52 -11.63
CA LEU A 51 2.73 5.23 -10.21
C LEU A 51 4.09 4.73 -9.76
N TYR A 52 4.61 5.32 -8.69
CA TYR A 52 5.89 4.95 -8.08
C TYR A 52 5.63 4.56 -6.63
N GLN A 53 6.08 3.38 -6.24
CA GLN A 53 5.97 2.86 -4.89
C GLN A 53 7.35 2.40 -4.45
N ASP A 54 7.81 2.96 -3.33
CA ASP A 54 9.08 2.59 -2.70
C ASP A 54 9.17 1.08 -2.47
N GLY A 55 10.32 0.49 -2.79
CA GLY A 55 10.60 -0.93 -2.65
C GLY A 55 9.98 -1.84 -3.73
N LEU A 56 9.54 -1.29 -4.86
CA LEU A 56 9.04 -2.09 -5.98
C LEU A 56 10.19 -2.41 -6.96
N PRO A 57 10.53 -3.68 -7.20
CA PRO A 57 11.64 -4.03 -8.09
C PRO A 57 11.33 -3.67 -9.54
N ASN A 58 12.30 -3.10 -10.25
CA ASN A 58 12.24 -2.91 -11.69
C ASN A 58 12.62 -4.22 -12.40
N CYS A 59 11.62 -5.07 -12.63
CA CYS A 59 11.80 -6.44 -13.12
C CYS A 59 10.78 -6.88 -14.18
N GLY A 60 9.89 -5.99 -14.63
CA GLY A 60 8.85 -6.30 -15.63
C GLY A 60 7.67 -7.12 -15.08
N HIS A 61 7.67 -7.40 -13.77
CA HIS A 61 6.60 -8.09 -13.05
C HIS A 61 5.95 -7.21 -11.98
N GLU A 62 6.13 -5.89 -12.09
CA GLU A 62 5.58 -4.91 -11.16
C GLU A 62 4.05 -5.02 -11.01
N PRO A 63 3.27 -5.16 -12.10
CA PRO A 63 1.82 -5.33 -11.99
C PRO A 63 1.42 -6.57 -11.18
N GLU A 64 2.10 -7.70 -11.38
CA GLU A 64 1.84 -8.96 -10.69
C GLU A 64 2.18 -8.86 -9.20
N ILE A 65 3.31 -8.22 -8.87
CA ILE A 65 3.71 -7.97 -7.49
C ILE A 65 2.68 -7.10 -6.78
N VAL A 66 2.25 -6.00 -7.41
CA VAL A 66 1.20 -5.12 -6.86
C VAL A 66 -0.08 -5.90 -6.61
N LYS A 67 -0.55 -6.69 -7.59
CA LYS A 67 -1.77 -7.49 -7.45
C LYS A 67 -1.67 -8.52 -6.33
N GLY A 68 -0.55 -9.23 -6.21
CA GLY A 68 -0.33 -10.20 -5.13
C GLY A 68 -0.33 -9.57 -3.74
N LEU A 69 0.30 -8.39 -3.59
CA LEU A 69 0.32 -7.66 -2.33
C LEU A 69 -1.04 -7.03 -1.99
N ALA A 70 -1.79 -6.56 -3.00
CA ALA A 70 -3.15 -6.07 -2.83
C ALA A 70 -4.10 -7.17 -2.32
N GLN A 71 -4.01 -8.38 -2.90
CA GLN A 71 -4.75 -9.56 -2.45
C GLN A 71 -4.37 -9.98 -1.01
N SER A 72 -3.12 -9.73 -0.62
CA SER A 72 -2.64 -9.97 0.75
C SER A 72 -3.10 -8.91 1.76
N GLY A 73 -3.97 -7.97 1.36
CA GLY A 73 -4.57 -6.95 2.24
C GLY A 73 -3.72 -5.68 2.41
N SER A 74 -2.74 -5.45 1.54
CA SER A 74 -1.89 -4.26 1.61
C SER A 74 -2.62 -3.04 1.05
N GLN A 75 -3.02 -2.10 1.91
CA GLN A 75 -3.89 -0.98 1.53
C GLN A 75 -3.27 -0.06 0.46
N ASN A 76 -1.96 0.16 0.50
CA ASN A 76 -1.26 0.94 -0.53
C ASN A 76 -1.28 0.23 -1.88
N HIS A 77 -1.04 -1.09 -1.92
CA HIS A 77 -1.04 -1.86 -3.16
C HIS A 77 -2.46 -2.02 -3.73
N GLN A 78 -3.49 -2.09 -2.87
CA GLN A 78 -4.88 -2.02 -3.31
C GLN A 78 -5.19 -0.69 -4.00
N LEU A 79 -4.66 0.43 -3.49
CA LEU A 79 -4.79 1.72 -4.16
C LEU A 79 -4.06 1.72 -5.50
N LEU A 80 -2.83 1.21 -5.57
CA LEU A 80 -2.09 1.11 -6.85
C LEU A 80 -2.87 0.28 -7.87
N GLN A 81 -3.40 -0.89 -7.47
CA GLN A 81 -4.19 -1.74 -8.34
C GLN A 81 -5.42 -1.01 -8.89
N GLU A 82 -6.20 -0.32 -8.06
CA GLU A 82 -7.37 0.45 -8.52
C GLU A 82 -7.00 1.56 -9.51
N LEU A 83 -5.85 2.21 -9.32
CA LEU A 83 -5.38 3.25 -10.24
C LEU A 83 -4.88 2.66 -11.56
N MET A 84 -4.27 1.47 -11.51
CA MET A 84 -3.90 0.71 -12.72
C MET A 84 -5.13 0.26 -13.50
N GLU A 85 -6.19 -0.19 -12.83
CA GLU A 85 -7.48 -0.52 -13.46
C GLU A 85 -8.12 0.68 -14.17
N LYS A 86 -7.78 1.90 -13.76
CA LYS A 86 -8.17 3.15 -14.44
C LYS A 86 -7.24 3.56 -15.58
N GLY A 87 -6.15 2.83 -15.81
CA GLY A 87 -5.21 3.06 -16.91
C GLY A 87 -3.83 3.57 -16.49
N ALA A 88 -3.57 3.78 -15.20
CA ALA A 88 -2.24 4.19 -14.74
C ALA A 88 -1.20 3.07 -14.92
N THR A 89 0.04 3.46 -15.19
CA THR A 89 1.16 2.52 -15.34
C THR A 89 1.99 2.50 -14.06
N VAL A 90 2.18 1.33 -13.46
CA VAL A 90 3.12 1.18 -12.33
C VAL A 90 4.55 1.08 -12.83
N MET A 91 5.47 1.70 -12.11
CA MET A 91 6.90 1.74 -12.43
C MET A 91 7.70 1.11 -11.30
N GLY A 92 8.70 0.29 -11.64
CA GLY A 92 9.70 -0.16 -10.68
C GLY A 92 10.54 1.00 -10.16
N THR A 93 10.91 0.95 -8.88
CA THR A 93 11.74 1.96 -8.20
C THR A 93 13.13 1.44 -7.84
N GLU A 94 13.29 0.12 -7.67
CA GLU A 94 14.56 -0.48 -7.29
C GLU A 94 15.27 -1.09 -8.50
N SER A 95 16.54 -0.75 -8.67
CA SER A 95 17.41 -1.42 -9.64
C SER A 95 17.67 -2.87 -9.24
N PRO A 96 17.80 -3.80 -10.19
CA PRO A 96 18.10 -5.21 -9.93
C PRO A 96 19.57 -5.49 -9.54
N GLU A 97 20.35 -4.45 -9.22
CA GLU A 97 21.79 -4.50 -8.90
C GLU A 97 22.06 -5.09 -7.50
#